data_AF-A0A6C0PB98-F1
#
_entry.id   AF-A0A6C0PB98-F1
#
_cell.length_a   1.000
_cell.length_b   1.000
_cell.length_c   1.000
_cell.angle_alpha   90.00
_cell.angle_beta   90.00
_cell.angle_gamma   90.00
#
_symmetry.space_group_name_H-M   'P 1'
#
loop_
_entity.id
_entity.type
_entity.pdbx_description
1 polymer ?
#
loop_
_entity_poly.entity_id
_entity_poly.type
_entity_poly.pdbx_seq_one_letter_code
_entity_poly.pdbx_strand_id
1 'polypeptide(L)'
;MKRYNEVDMAFYADGVEGDVILGKPDADGLVDFALTGPYDCARQDIINRVRTQRGDWRHHNQIGGDLELLEGEPNTRETAAKGVTQIYDTLMADGRFLQADLYIRPVPISIEQIDFYMLLDAGEEKPLAIKQSLDL
;
A
#
# COMPACT_ATOMS: atom_id res chain seq x y z
N MET A 1 -7.97 -19.51 -8.42
CA MET A 1 -7.94 -19.41 -6.95
C MET A 1 -7.77 -17.94 -6.62
N LYS A 2 -8.66 -17.33 -5.83
CA LYS A 2 -8.59 -15.90 -5.48
C LYS A 2 -7.43 -15.69 -4.51
N ARG A 3 -6.41 -14.90 -4.92
CA ARG A 3 -5.22 -14.61 -4.10
C ARG A 3 -5.46 -13.31 -3.33
N TYR A 4 -4.83 -13.15 -2.17
CA TYR A 4 -4.90 -11.90 -1.39
C TYR A 4 -6.34 -11.48 -0.99
N ASN A 5 -7.25 -12.45 -0.84
CA ASN A 5 -8.65 -12.24 -0.44
C ASN A 5 -8.85 -12.54 1.05
N GLU A 6 -7.93 -12.05 1.89
CA GLU A 6 -8.06 -12.14 3.34
C GLU A 6 -9.03 -11.07 3.88
N VAL A 7 -9.61 -11.33 5.05
CA VAL A 7 -10.46 -10.38 5.78
C VAL A 7 -9.79 -10.08 7.10
N ASP A 8 -9.67 -8.80 7.42
CA ASP A 8 -9.10 -8.29 8.68
C ASP A 8 -9.88 -7.03 9.13
N MET A 9 -9.43 -6.39 10.21
CA MET A 9 -9.92 -5.07 10.63
C MET A 9 -9.65 -4.03 9.54
N ALA A 10 -10.67 -3.22 9.25
CA ALA A 10 -10.57 -2.12 8.31
C ALA A 10 -9.92 -0.91 8.99
N PHE A 11 -8.92 -0.34 8.32
CA PHE A 11 -8.32 0.95 8.69
C PHE A 11 -8.58 2.07 7.68
N TYR A 12 -9.27 1.73 6.58
CA TYR A 12 -9.48 2.60 5.43
C TYR A 12 -10.92 2.46 4.95
N ALA A 13 -11.83 3.29 5.44
CA ALA A 13 -13.24 3.29 5.05
C ALA A 13 -13.90 4.63 5.38
N ASP A 14 -15.06 4.90 4.76
CA ASP A 14 -15.89 6.08 5.03
C ASP A 14 -15.14 7.43 4.96
N GLY A 15 -14.13 7.51 4.08
CA GLY A 15 -13.30 8.70 3.89
C GLY A 15 -12.21 8.90 4.96
N VAL A 16 -12.04 7.95 5.87
CA VAL A 16 -10.97 7.92 6.87
C VAL A 16 -9.84 7.03 6.37
N GLU A 17 -8.60 7.51 6.51
CA GLU A 17 -7.38 6.78 6.14
C GLU A 17 -6.52 6.51 7.37
N GLY A 18 -6.19 5.25 7.62
CA GLY A 18 -5.18 4.85 8.60
C GLY A 18 -5.63 4.94 10.05
N ASP A 19 -6.94 4.83 10.34
CA ASP A 19 -7.48 4.86 11.71
C ASP A 19 -8.42 3.67 11.95
N VAL A 20 -8.69 3.36 13.22
CA VAL A 20 -9.61 2.29 13.61
C VAL A 20 -11.02 2.65 13.16
N ILE A 21 -11.57 1.82 12.27
CA ILE A 21 -12.94 2.00 11.77
C ILE A 21 -13.91 1.12 12.58
N LEU A 22 -15.02 1.73 13.00
CA LEU A 22 -16.11 1.03 13.66
C LEU A 22 -17.17 0.59 12.63
N GLY A 23 -17.77 -0.57 12.90
CA GLY A 23 -18.88 -1.11 12.14
C GLY A 23 -20.20 -0.40 12.42
N LYS A 24 -21.30 -1.01 11.95
CA LYS A 24 -22.64 -0.51 12.24
C LYS A 24 -23.14 -1.09 13.57
N PRO A 25 -23.96 -0.34 14.33
CA PRO A 25 -24.58 -0.86 15.54
C PRO A 25 -25.42 -2.11 15.26
N ASP A 26 -25.37 -3.08 16.15
CA ASP A 26 -26.28 -4.23 16.16
C ASP A 26 -27.67 -3.89 16.71
N ALA A 27 -28.53 -4.89 16.88
CA ALA A 27 -29.89 -4.71 17.38
C ALA A 27 -29.95 -4.19 18.82
N ASP A 28 -28.89 -4.39 19.60
CA ASP A 28 -28.76 -3.95 21.00
C ASP A 28 -28.01 -2.60 21.11
N GLY A 29 -27.55 -2.06 19.97
CA GLY A 29 -26.81 -0.80 19.90
C GLY A 29 -25.31 -0.92 20.17
N LEU A 30 -24.76 -2.14 20.24
CA LEU A 30 -23.33 -2.39 20.37
C LEU A 30 -22.63 -2.23 19.02
N VAL A 31 -21.37 -1.78 19.04
CA VAL A 31 -20.59 -1.50 17.83
C VAL A 31 -19.25 -2.23 17.90
N ASP A 32 -18.99 -3.08 16.92
CA ASP A 32 -17.71 -3.79 16.74
C ASP A 32 -16.79 -3.05 15.75
N PHE A 33 -15.57 -3.56 15.55
CA PHE A 33 -14.68 -3.07 14.49
C PHE A 33 -15.23 -3.41 13.10
N ALA A 34 -15.05 -2.49 12.16
CA ALA A 34 -15.32 -2.76 10.76
C ALA A 34 -14.31 -3.78 10.22
N LEU A 35 -14.77 -4.63 9.31
CA LEU A 35 -13.93 -5.60 8.60
C LEU A 35 -13.70 -5.15 7.16
N THR A 36 -12.55 -5.49 6.62
CA THR A 36 -12.20 -5.23 5.22
C THR A 36 -13.13 -6.00 4.28
N GLY A 37 -13.50 -5.37 3.17
CA GLY A 37 -14.12 -6.07 2.05
C GLY A 37 -13.13 -7.01 1.36
N PRO A 38 -13.62 -7.78 0.36
CA PRO A 38 -12.76 -8.61 -0.47
C PRO A 38 -11.58 -7.80 -1.03
N TYR A 39 -10.36 -8.29 -0.80
CA TYR A 39 -9.09 -7.69 -1.24
C TYR A 39 -8.72 -6.32 -0.64
N ASP A 40 -9.58 -5.71 0.17
CA ASP A 40 -9.25 -4.45 0.83
C ASP A 40 -8.14 -4.64 1.88
N CYS A 41 -8.03 -5.85 2.45
CA CYS A 41 -6.89 -6.22 3.30
C CYS A 41 -5.56 -6.10 2.55
N ALA A 42 -5.49 -6.58 1.31
CA ALA A 42 -4.28 -6.47 0.49
C ALA A 42 -3.97 -5.01 0.14
N ARG A 43 -5.02 -4.21 -0.14
CA ARG A 43 -4.87 -2.78 -0.42
C ARG A 43 -4.30 -2.04 0.80
N GLN A 44 -4.87 -2.23 1.99
CA GLN A 44 -4.38 -1.55 3.19
C GLN A 44 -2.95 -1.97 3.54
N ASP A 45 -2.60 -3.24 3.33
CA ASP A 45 -1.24 -3.73 3.54
C ASP A 45 -0.24 -3.02 2.64
N ILE A 46 -0.55 -2.86 1.35
CA ILE A 46 0.31 -2.12 0.41
C ILE A 46 0.48 -0.67 0.87
N ILE A 47 -0.63 0.00 1.20
CA ILE A 47 -0.60 1.41 1.63
C ILE A 47 0.26 1.56 2.90
N ASN A 48 0.01 0.74 3.90
CA ASN A 48 0.74 0.79 5.18
C ASN A 48 2.24 0.57 4.97
N ARG A 49 2.61 -0.47 4.21
CA ARG A 49 4.03 -0.85 3.99
C ARG A 49 4.81 0.17 3.19
N VAL A 50 4.16 0.83 2.23
CA VAL A 50 4.79 1.84 1.37
C VAL A 50 4.93 3.19 2.09
N ARG A 51 3.99 3.55 2.96
CA ARG A 51 4.02 4.80 3.74
C ARG A 51 4.93 4.76 4.98
N THR A 52 5.35 3.57 5.39
CA THR A 52 6.21 3.34 6.58
C THR A 52 7.69 3.44 6.20
N GLN A 53 8.57 3.77 7.15
CA GLN A 53 10.02 3.71 6.98
C GLN A 53 10.63 2.42 7.51
N ARG A 54 11.77 2.03 6.94
CA ARG A 54 12.51 0.86 7.36
C ARG A 54 13.00 1.03 8.79
N GLY A 55 12.55 0.13 9.67
CA GLY A 55 12.90 0.12 11.09
C GLY A 55 11.77 0.57 12.01
N ASP A 56 10.69 1.17 11.48
CA ASP A 56 9.50 1.50 12.26
C ASP A 56 8.87 0.24 12.87
N TRP A 57 8.92 -0.87 12.13
CA TRP A 57 8.41 -2.16 12.58
C TRP A 57 9.52 -2.94 13.27
N ARG A 58 9.55 -2.87 14.61
CA ARG A 58 10.60 -3.46 15.46
C ARG A 58 10.94 -4.92 15.13
N HIS A 59 9.94 -5.74 14.83
CA HIS A 59 10.12 -7.17 14.51
C HIS A 59 10.29 -7.46 13.02
N HIS A 60 10.01 -6.48 12.16
CA HIS A 60 10.05 -6.58 10.70
C HIS A 60 10.82 -5.40 10.12
N ASN A 61 12.09 -5.30 10.50
CA ASN A 61 12.96 -4.18 10.17
C ASN A 61 13.31 -4.05 8.68
N GLN A 62 12.82 -4.94 7.82
CA GLN A 62 12.98 -4.87 6.37
C GLN A 62 11.77 -4.23 5.68
N ILE A 63 10.64 -4.11 6.40
CA ILE A 63 9.43 -3.43 5.92
C ILE A 63 9.59 -1.92 6.11
N GLY A 64 9.31 -1.19 5.05
CA GLY A 64 9.40 0.26 4.95
C GLY A 64 9.72 0.69 3.52
N GLY A 65 8.88 1.54 2.93
CA GLY A 65 9.01 1.99 1.54
C GLY A 65 10.11 3.03 1.33
N ASP A 66 10.58 3.70 2.38
CA ASP A 66 11.71 4.64 2.36
C ASP A 66 11.62 5.71 1.24
N LEU A 67 10.40 6.02 0.79
CA LEU A 67 10.18 6.92 -0.36
C LEU A 67 10.58 8.36 -0.05
N GLU A 68 10.50 8.76 1.22
CA GLU A 68 10.96 10.07 1.69
C GLU A 68 12.46 10.31 1.46
N LEU A 69 13.27 9.25 1.31
CA LEU A 69 14.71 9.39 1.00
C LEU A 69 14.94 9.96 -0.41
N LEU A 70 13.90 10.01 -1.22
CA LEU A 70 13.92 10.61 -2.55
C LEU A 70 13.43 12.06 -2.54
N GLU A 71 12.93 12.58 -1.41
CA GLU A 71 12.62 14.00 -1.25
C GLU A 71 13.91 14.83 -1.39
N GLY A 72 13.85 15.86 -2.23
CA GLY A 72 14.97 16.69 -2.66
C GLY A 72 15.66 16.21 -3.94
N GLU A 73 15.37 15.00 -4.44
CA GLU A 73 16.02 14.45 -5.65
C GLU A 73 15.35 14.97 -6.94
N PRO A 74 16.10 15.17 -8.04
CA PRO A 74 15.50 15.60 -9.29
C PRO A 74 14.54 14.54 -9.84
N ASN A 75 13.43 14.98 -10.48
CA ASN A 75 12.50 14.07 -11.15
C ASN A 75 13.13 13.46 -12.42
N THR A 76 13.83 12.36 -12.23
CA THR A 76 14.52 11.63 -13.29
C THR A 76 14.04 10.19 -13.36
N ARG A 77 14.33 9.54 -14.48
CA ARG A 77 14.11 8.09 -14.63
C ARG A 77 14.86 7.27 -13.59
N GLU A 78 16.03 7.75 -13.15
CA GLU A 78 16.83 7.08 -12.12
C GLU A 78 16.16 7.16 -10.75
N THR A 79 15.71 8.35 -10.35
CA THR A 79 14.94 8.57 -9.10
C THR A 79 13.67 7.72 -9.09
N ALA A 80 12.94 7.70 -10.20
CA ALA A 80 11.77 6.84 -10.38
C ALA A 80 12.11 5.35 -10.21
N ALA A 81 13.25 4.88 -10.76
CA ALA A 81 13.68 3.50 -10.63
C ALA A 81 14.09 3.14 -9.19
N LYS A 82 14.70 4.08 -8.45
CA LYS A 82 14.98 3.93 -7.02
C LYS A 82 13.69 3.72 -6.23
N GLY A 83 12.69 4.58 -6.43
CA GLY A 83 11.39 4.44 -5.76
C GLY A 83 10.67 3.13 -6.08
N VAL A 84 10.70 2.69 -7.35
CA VAL A 84 10.16 1.36 -7.73
C VAL A 84 10.88 0.23 -7.00
N THR A 85 12.22 0.31 -6.89
CA THR A 85 13.02 -0.70 -6.19
C THR A 85 12.66 -0.74 -4.71
N GLN A 86 12.59 0.42 -4.04
CA GLN A 86 12.22 0.50 -2.63
C GLN A 86 10.81 -0.05 -2.36
N ILE A 87 9.84 0.24 -3.23
CA ILE A 87 8.47 -0.31 -3.13
C ILE A 87 8.48 -1.84 -3.29
N TYR A 88 9.23 -2.37 -4.25
CA TYR A 88 9.34 -3.84 -4.38
C TYR A 88 9.99 -4.48 -3.17
N ASP A 89 11.07 -3.89 -2.66
CA ASP A 89 11.80 -4.41 -1.50
C ASP A 89 10.89 -4.51 -0.26
N THR A 90 10.10 -3.47 0.04
CA THR A 90 9.19 -3.48 1.21
C THR A 90 8.02 -4.46 1.05
N LEU A 91 7.44 -4.55 -0.16
CA LEU A 91 6.26 -5.40 -0.39
C LEU A 91 6.61 -6.89 -0.43
N MET A 92 7.85 -7.25 -0.78
CA MET A 92 8.28 -8.64 -0.87
C MET A 92 9.08 -9.14 0.33
N ALA A 93 9.50 -8.25 1.24
CA ALA A 93 10.43 -8.56 2.33
C ALA A 93 10.08 -9.81 3.16
N ASP A 94 8.79 -10.03 3.41
CA ASP A 94 8.27 -11.13 4.24
C ASP A 94 7.45 -12.16 3.45
N GLY A 95 7.44 -12.06 2.11
CA GLY A 95 6.64 -12.94 1.25
C GLY A 95 5.13 -12.66 1.27
N ARG A 96 4.68 -11.54 1.84
CA ARG A 96 3.26 -11.13 1.80
C ARG A 96 2.75 -10.97 0.37
N PHE A 97 3.57 -10.39 -0.51
CA PHE A 97 3.28 -10.21 -1.93
C PHE A 97 4.35 -10.90 -2.79
N LEU A 98 3.91 -11.44 -3.93
CA LEU A 98 4.81 -12.04 -4.92
C LEU A 98 5.09 -11.05 -6.04
N GLN A 99 6.36 -10.98 -6.49
CA GLN A 99 6.76 -10.14 -7.62
C GLN A 99 5.94 -10.40 -8.89
N ALA A 100 5.59 -11.66 -9.15
CA ALA A 100 4.83 -12.05 -10.32
C ALA A 100 3.42 -11.45 -10.38
N ASP A 101 2.88 -11.05 -9.21
CA ASP A 101 1.51 -10.56 -9.08
C ASP A 101 1.47 -9.03 -9.00
N LEU A 102 2.61 -8.34 -8.92
CA LEU A 102 2.68 -6.90 -8.71
C LEU A 102 3.43 -6.21 -9.85
N TYR A 103 2.81 -5.18 -10.42
CA TYR A 103 3.43 -4.28 -11.38
C TYR A 103 3.42 -2.84 -10.88
N ILE A 104 4.58 -2.18 -10.89
CA ILE A 104 4.73 -0.80 -10.42
C ILE A 104 5.11 0.10 -11.60
N ARG A 105 4.32 1.15 -11.82
CA ARG A 105 4.56 2.17 -12.85
C ARG A 105 4.77 3.54 -12.21
N PRO A 106 6.00 4.08 -12.24
CA PRO A 106 6.23 5.47 -11.89
C PRO A 106 5.77 6.38 -13.05
N VAL A 107 5.07 7.46 -12.72
CA VAL A 107 4.56 8.45 -13.66
C VAL A 107 4.96 9.83 -13.15
N PRO A 108 5.83 10.57 -13.86
CA PRO A 108 6.14 11.95 -13.49
C PRO A 108 4.91 12.82 -13.77
N ILE A 109 4.41 13.49 -12.74
CA ILE A 109 3.22 14.37 -12.83
C ILE A 109 3.65 15.83 -12.97
N SER A 110 4.76 16.21 -12.33
CA SER A 110 5.37 17.54 -12.42
C SER A 110 6.89 17.43 -12.29
N ILE A 111 7.61 18.55 -12.31
CA ILE A 111 9.06 18.57 -12.06
C ILE A 111 9.42 18.17 -10.61
N GLU A 112 8.45 18.26 -9.69
CA GLU A 112 8.60 18.03 -8.25
C GLU A 112 7.74 16.85 -7.76
N GLN A 113 7.15 16.04 -8.66
CA GLN A 113 6.22 14.98 -8.23
C GLN A 113 6.27 13.74 -9.12
N ILE A 114 6.32 12.57 -8.47
CA ILE A 114 6.15 11.26 -9.09
C ILE A 114 4.95 10.54 -8.44
N ASP A 115 4.03 10.04 -9.27
CA ASP A 115 3.01 9.10 -8.84
C ASP A 115 3.45 7.66 -9.14
N PHE A 116 3.46 6.80 -8.12
CA PHE A 116 3.69 5.37 -8.25
C PHE A 116 2.35 4.63 -8.29
N TYR A 117 2.02 4.06 -9.45
CA TYR A 117 0.85 3.20 -9.61
C TYR A 117 1.26 1.73 -9.41
N MET A 118 0.75 1.12 -8.35
CA MET A 118 0.94 -0.29 -8.01
C MET A 118 -0.31 -1.06 -8.44
N LEU A 119 -0.13 -2.02 -9.36
CA LEU A 119 -1.19 -2.86 -9.90
C LEU A 119 -0.98 -4.28 -9.38
N LEU A 120 -1.87 -4.76 -8.50
CA LEU A 120 -1.84 -6.11 -7.96
C LEU A 120 -2.86 -7.01 -8.68
N ASP A 121 -2.39 -8.13 -9.24
CA ASP A 121 -3.24 -9.20 -9.72
C ASP A 121 -3.69 -10.10 -8.55
N ALA A 122 -4.93 -9.87 -8.09
CA ALA A 122 -5.57 -10.65 -7.03
C ALA A 122 -6.41 -11.83 -7.57
N GLY A 123 -6.38 -12.09 -8.89
CA GLY A 123 -7.27 -13.06 -9.53
C GLY A 123 -8.70 -12.54 -9.73
N GLU A 124 -8.86 -11.22 -9.82
CA GLU A 124 -10.10 -10.53 -10.22
C GLU A 124 -10.06 -10.17 -11.71
N GLU A 125 -11.19 -9.77 -12.30
CA GLU A 125 -11.25 -9.34 -13.71
C GLU A 125 -10.35 -8.12 -13.99
N LYS A 126 -10.16 -7.27 -12.97
CA LYS A 126 -9.30 -6.08 -13.03
C LYS A 126 -8.29 -6.11 -11.88
N PRO A 127 -7.03 -5.71 -12.13
CA PRO A 127 -6.05 -5.60 -11.05
C PRO A 127 -6.47 -4.53 -10.05
N LEU A 128 -6.11 -4.72 -8.79
CA LEU A 128 -6.24 -3.68 -7.78
C LEU A 128 -5.21 -2.61 -8.06
N ALA A 129 -5.66 -1.38 -8.24
CA ALA A 129 -4.79 -0.22 -8.45
C ALA A 129 -4.65 0.57 -7.16
N ILE A 130 -3.42 0.74 -6.70
CA ILE A 130 -3.05 1.57 -5.55
C ILE A 130 -2.13 2.68 -6.06
N LYS A 131 -2.35 3.91 -5.61
CA LYS A 131 -1.55 5.08 -5.98
C LYS A 131 -0.83 5.60 -4.75
N GLN A 132 0.48 5.79 -4.85
CA GLN A 132 1.25 6.56 -3.89
C GLN A 132 1.88 7.75 -4.59
N SER A 133 1.61 8.96 -4.11
CA SER A 133 2.26 10.18 -4.59
C SER A 133 3.49 10.46 -3.74
N LEU A 134 4.55 10.92 -4.39
CA LEU A 134 5.78 11.38 -3.75
C LEU A 134 6.10 12.77 -4.32
N ASP A 135 6.22 13.73 -3.42
CA ASP A 135 6.81 15.03 -3.73
C ASP A 135 8.33 14.90 -3.63
N LEU A 136 9.03 15.51 -4.58
CA LEU A 136 10.49 15.51 -4.72
C LEU A 136 11.07 16.85 -4.33
#